data_AF-A0A3D4S092-F1
#
_entry.id   AF-A0A3D4S092-F1
#
_cell.length_a   1.000
_cell.length_b   1.000
_cell.length_c   1.000
_cell.angle_alpha   90.00
_cell.angle_beta   90.00
_cell.angle_gamma   90.00
#
_symmetry.space_group_name_H-M   'P 1'
#
loop_
_entity.id
_entity.type
_entity.pdbx_description
1 polymer ?
#
loop_
_entity_poly.entity_id
_entity_poly.type
_entity_poly.pdbx_seq_one_letter_code
_entity_poly.pdbx_strand_id
1 'polypeptide(L)'
;MERYSPQVEESMRRFYMGLNEKDRRLYAGLEALKYGRGGRVYIAEVLGCSRNTVSKGAREMSGLSEREVHEQLRGDKVGTKPRVRKPGGGRRPYEQTWEPSLDEKFLAVLRHHTAGDPMDEKVRWTNLTLGEIGAALREDHQIQISQWVVRKLLKKHGYR
;
A
#
# COMPACT_ATOMS: atom_id res chain seq x y z
N MET A 1 -11.57 -7.75 -26.38
CA MET A 1 -12.45 -6.84 -25.62
C MET A 1 -13.27 -6.10 -26.66
N GLU A 2 -14.58 -6.33 -26.68
CA GLU A 2 -15.47 -5.80 -27.71
C GLU A 2 -16.04 -4.47 -27.22
N ARG A 3 -15.62 -3.36 -27.83
CA ARG A 3 -16.10 -2.01 -27.46
C ARG A 3 -17.57 -1.85 -27.86
N TYR A 4 -18.29 -1.03 -27.11
CA TYR A 4 -19.63 -0.62 -27.53
C TYR A 4 -19.56 0.08 -28.89
N SER A 5 -20.65 0.02 -29.65
CA SER A 5 -20.71 0.74 -30.92
C SER A 5 -20.61 2.26 -30.67
N PRO A 6 -20.09 3.06 -31.63
CA PRO A 6 -19.97 4.50 -31.46
C PRO A 6 -21.29 5.20 -31.12
N GLN A 7 -22.42 4.67 -31.62
CA GLN A 7 -23.77 5.18 -31.35
C GLN A 7 -24.17 4.98 -29.87
N VAL A 8 -23.77 3.84 -29.28
CA VAL A 8 -24.00 3.53 -27.87
C VAL A 8 -23.10 4.41 -27.01
N GLU A 9 -21.82 4.56 -27.34
CA GLU A 9 -20.91 5.46 -26.62
C GLU A 9 -21.42 6.90 -26.58
N GLU A 10 -21.94 7.41 -27.70
CA GLU A 10 -22.53 8.75 -27.78
C GLU A 10 -23.79 8.88 -26.91
N SER A 11 -24.67 7.88 -26.93
CA SER A 11 -25.85 7.83 -26.07
C SER A 11 -25.48 7.82 -24.59
N MET A 12 -24.45 7.05 -24.22
CA MET A 12 -23.92 7.00 -22.85
C MET A 12 -23.38 8.35 -22.40
N ARG A 13 -22.62 9.06 -23.25
CA ARG A 13 -22.11 10.40 -22.94
C ARG A 13 -23.24 11.40 -22.72
N ARG A 14 -24.25 11.41 -23.58
CA ARG A 14 -25.41 12.32 -23.47
C ARG A 14 -26.17 12.08 -22.18
N PHE A 15 -26.43 10.82 -21.84
CA PHE A 15 -27.08 10.47 -20.59
C PHE A 15 -26.22 10.91 -19.39
N TYR A 16 -24.93 10.62 -19.41
CA TYR A 16 -23.99 11.00 -18.35
C TYR A 16 -23.96 12.51 -18.10
N MET A 17 -24.00 13.35 -19.15
CA MET A 17 -24.02 14.80 -19.00
C MET A 17 -25.29 15.33 -18.33
N GLY A 18 -26.44 14.65 -18.47
CA GLY A 18 -27.71 15.04 -17.84
C GLY A 18 -27.83 14.66 -16.35
N LEU A 19 -26.93 13.82 -15.84
CA LEU A 19 -26.97 13.34 -14.46
C LEU A 19 -26.29 14.31 -13.49
N ASN A 20 -26.69 14.25 -12.22
CA ASN A 20 -25.97 14.91 -11.12
C ASN A 20 -24.65 14.18 -10.80
N GLU A 21 -23.77 14.81 -10.01
CA GLU A 21 -22.43 14.27 -9.70
C GLU A 21 -22.47 12.88 -9.02
N LYS A 22 -23.48 12.62 -8.19
CA LYS A 22 -23.64 11.32 -7.51
C LYS A 22 -24.04 10.24 -8.51
N ASP A 23 -25.05 10.51 -9.32
CA ASP A 23 -25.61 9.56 -10.27
C ASP A 23 -24.64 9.30 -11.43
N ARG A 24 -23.89 10.32 -11.86
CA ARG A 24 -22.76 10.15 -12.80
C ARG A 24 -21.77 9.11 -12.30
N ARG A 25 -21.35 9.24 -11.04
CA ARG A 25 -20.39 8.32 -10.42
C ARG A 25 -20.95 6.90 -10.37
N LEU A 26 -22.18 6.73 -9.89
CA LEU A 26 -22.85 5.43 -9.79
C LEU A 26 -23.04 4.78 -11.17
N TYR A 27 -23.49 5.55 -12.16
CA TYR A 27 -23.68 5.08 -13.53
C TYR A 27 -22.36 4.61 -14.17
N ALA A 28 -21.29 5.41 -14.04
CA ALA A 28 -19.97 5.02 -14.55
C ALA A 28 -19.45 3.74 -13.88
N GLY A 29 -19.70 3.59 -12.57
CA GLY A 29 -19.39 2.38 -11.82
C GLY A 29 -20.18 1.15 -12.29
N LEU A 30 -21.48 1.31 -12.50
CA LEU A 30 -22.38 0.26 -12.97
C LEU A 30 -21.97 -0.27 -14.34
N GLU A 31 -21.72 0.63 -15.30
CA GLU A 31 -21.29 0.26 -16.65
C GLU A 31 -19.91 -0.43 -16.62
N ALA A 32 -19.00 0.02 -15.76
CA ALA A 32 -17.71 -0.64 -15.60
C ALA A 32 -17.84 -2.06 -15.02
N LEU A 33 -18.75 -2.29 -14.07
CA LEU A 33 -19.04 -3.62 -13.54
C LEU A 33 -19.68 -4.53 -14.59
N LYS A 34 -20.64 -4.01 -15.36
CA LYS A 34 -21.29 -4.73 -16.46
C LYS A 34 -20.29 -5.15 -17.54
N TYR A 35 -19.34 -4.27 -17.85
CA TYR A 35 -18.31 -4.52 -18.85
C TYR A 35 -17.19 -5.45 -18.34
N GLY A 36 -16.98 -5.51 -17.01
CA GLY A 36 -16.01 -6.40 -16.38
C GLY A 36 -14.56 -5.98 -16.60
N ARG A 37 -13.70 -6.90 -17.07
CA ARG A 37 -12.25 -6.67 -17.14
C ARG A 37 -11.91 -5.50 -18.05
N GLY A 38 -11.18 -4.52 -17.52
CA GLY A 38 -10.77 -3.32 -18.26
C GLY A 38 -11.91 -2.32 -18.53
N GLY A 39 -13.13 -2.63 -18.09
CA GLY A 39 -14.27 -1.72 -18.14
C GLY A 39 -14.00 -0.41 -17.42
N ARG A 40 -13.25 -0.43 -16.32
CA ARG A 40 -12.86 0.81 -15.62
C ARG A 40 -12.09 1.80 -16.51
N VAL A 41 -11.17 1.30 -17.35
CA VAL A 41 -10.37 2.16 -18.22
C VAL A 41 -11.21 2.60 -19.40
N TYR A 42 -11.90 1.65 -20.02
CA TYR A 42 -12.74 1.90 -21.18
C TYR A 42 -13.88 2.89 -20.88
N ILE A 43 -14.65 2.68 -19.81
CA ILE A 43 -15.76 3.55 -19.41
C ILE A 43 -15.26 4.94 -18.99
N ALA A 44 -14.09 5.02 -18.35
CA ALA A 44 -13.46 6.31 -18.04
C ALA A 44 -13.11 7.10 -19.33
N GLU A 45 -12.62 6.42 -20.37
CA GLU A 45 -12.34 7.01 -21.68
C GLU A 45 -13.62 7.43 -22.41
N VAL A 46 -14.65 6.58 -22.40
CA VAL A 46 -15.94 6.88 -23.06
C VAL A 46 -16.64 8.05 -22.40
N LEU A 47 -16.72 8.08 -21.06
CA LEU A 47 -17.46 9.12 -20.31
C LEU A 47 -16.60 10.36 -20.00
N GLY A 48 -15.30 10.33 -20.27
CA GLY A 48 -14.39 11.46 -20.01
C GLY A 48 -14.19 11.75 -18.52
N CYS A 49 -14.21 10.73 -17.66
CA CYS A 49 -14.08 10.87 -16.21
C CYS A 49 -12.84 10.14 -15.65
N SER A 50 -12.48 10.42 -14.39
CA SER A 50 -11.31 9.79 -13.79
C SER A 50 -11.57 8.30 -13.48
N ARG A 51 -10.54 7.45 -13.64
CA ARG A 51 -10.62 6.03 -13.24
C ARG A 51 -10.99 5.85 -11.76
N ASN A 52 -10.62 6.80 -10.91
CA ASN A 52 -10.95 6.80 -9.50
C ASN A 52 -12.46 7.03 -9.28
N THR A 53 -13.08 7.91 -10.07
CA THR A 53 -14.54 8.16 -10.05
C THR A 53 -15.29 6.87 -10.38
N VAL A 54 -14.86 6.16 -11.44
CA VAL A 54 -15.45 4.89 -11.85
C VAL A 54 -15.28 3.82 -10.75
N SER A 55 -14.09 3.69 -10.18
CA SER A 55 -13.83 2.74 -9.08
C SER A 55 -14.66 3.04 -7.83
N LYS A 56 -14.82 4.32 -7.48
CA LYS A 56 -15.63 4.75 -6.35
C LYS A 56 -17.10 4.43 -6.59
N GLY A 57 -17.62 4.72 -7.78
CA GLY A 57 -18.99 4.39 -8.17
C GLY A 57 -19.26 2.89 -8.17
N ALA A 58 -18.33 2.08 -8.68
CA ALA A 58 -18.46 0.63 -8.70
C ALA A 58 -18.57 0.07 -7.27
N ARG A 59 -17.80 0.61 -6.33
CA ARG A 59 -17.86 0.24 -4.90
C ARG A 59 -19.17 0.66 -4.24
N GLU A 60 -19.61 1.90 -4.49
CA GLU A 60 -20.86 2.41 -3.96
C GLU A 60 -22.08 1.62 -4.49
N MET A 61 -22.04 1.16 -5.75
CA MET A 61 -23.12 0.39 -6.36
C MET A 61 -23.14 -1.06 -5.87
N SER A 62 -22.00 -1.76 -5.90
CA SER A 62 -21.98 -3.20 -5.60
C SER A 62 -22.05 -3.52 -4.11
N GLY A 63 -21.79 -2.56 -3.23
CA GLY A 63 -21.65 -2.79 -1.79
C GLY A 63 -20.45 -3.67 -1.43
N LEU A 64 -19.60 -4.00 -2.41
CA LEU A 64 -18.46 -4.88 -2.23
C LEU A 64 -17.24 -4.12 -1.70
N SER A 65 -16.35 -4.85 -1.03
CA SER A 65 -15.06 -4.31 -0.59
C SER A 65 -14.20 -3.90 -1.79
N GLU A 66 -13.23 -3.01 -1.56
CA GLU A 66 -12.32 -2.55 -2.63
C GLU A 66 -11.57 -3.70 -3.32
N ARG A 67 -11.29 -4.78 -2.59
CA ARG A 67 -10.62 -5.97 -3.14
C ARG A 67 -11.53 -6.75 -4.09
N GLU A 68 -12.78 -6.95 -3.73
CA GLU A 68 -13.77 -7.69 -4.53
C GLU A 68 -14.16 -6.93 -5.80
N VAL A 69 -14.38 -5.61 -5.70
CA VAL A 69 -14.61 -4.75 -6.88
C VAL A 69 -13.42 -4.86 -7.83
N HIS A 70 -12.21 -4.83 -7.27
CA HIS A 70 -11.01 -4.92 -8.06
C HIS A 70 -10.79 -6.30 -8.66
N GLU A 71 -11.21 -7.37 -8.00
CA GLU A 71 -11.16 -8.75 -8.51
C GLU A 71 -12.17 -8.95 -9.66
N GLN A 72 -13.40 -8.47 -9.50
CA GLN A 72 -14.42 -8.47 -10.56
C GLN A 72 -13.98 -7.66 -11.79
N LEU A 73 -13.42 -6.47 -11.57
CA LEU A 73 -12.88 -5.62 -12.63
C LEU A 73 -11.52 -6.09 -13.16
N ARG A 74 -10.84 -7.01 -12.47
CA ARG A 74 -9.62 -7.67 -12.96
C ARG A 74 -9.94 -8.92 -13.77
N GLY A 75 -11.07 -9.57 -13.50
CA GLY A 75 -11.50 -10.77 -14.19
C GLY A 75 -10.45 -11.87 -14.09
N ASP A 76 -10.25 -12.40 -12.88
CA ASP A 76 -9.48 -13.64 -12.70
C ASP A 76 -10.34 -14.84 -13.12
N LYS A 77 -10.49 -15.03 -14.44
CA LYS A 77 -10.77 -16.36 -14.99
C LYS A 77 -9.44 -17.05 -15.28
N VAL A 78 -9.40 -18.33 -14.92
CA VAL A 78 -8.44 -19.37 -15.31
C VAL A 78 -7.90 -19.08 -16.72
N GLY A 79 -6.62 -18.68 -16.83
CA GLY A 79 -5.97 -18.43 -18.12
C GLY A 79 -5.27 -17.09 -18.30
N THR A 80 -5.35 -16.14 -17.35
CA THR A 80 -4.45 -14.98 -17.38
C THR A 80 -3.03 -15.45 -17.08
N LYS A 81 -2.09 -15.23 -18.03
CA LYS A 81 -0.67 -15.55 -17.83
C LYS A 81 -0.23 -15.01 -16.47
N PRO A 82 0.42 -15.84 -15.62
CA PRO A 82 0.84 -15.43 -14.30
C PRO A 82 1.72 -14.19 -14.39
N ARG A 83 1.76 -13.38 -13.31
CA ARG A 83 2.65 -12.22 -13.23
C ARG A 83 4.04 -12.67 -13.68
N VAL A 84 4.55 -12.03 -14.75
CA VAL A 84 5.88 -12.33 -15.29
C VAL A 84 6.96 -12.13 -14.23
N ARG A 85 6.74 -11.17 -13.31
CA ARG A 85 7.58 -10.96 -12.15
C ARG A 85 7.27 -11.97 -11.05
N LYS A 86 8.26 -12.79 -10.70
CA LYS A 86 8.25 -13.55 -9.46
C LYS A 86 8.23 -12.59 -8.26
N PRO A 87 7.53 -12.93 -7.16
CA PRO A 87 7.70 -12.21 -5.90
C PRO A 87 9.16 -12.28 -5.43
N GLY A 88 9.61 -11.28 -4.66
CA GLY A 88 10.96 -11.29 -4.05
C GLY A 88 12.04 -10.46 -4.77
N GLY A 89 11.71 -9.69 -5.81
CA GLY A 89 12.64 -8.77 -6.47
C GLY A 89 12.80 -7.40 -5.81
N GLY A 90 12.28 -7.21 -4.60
CA GLY A 90 12.39 -5.95 -3.84
C GLY A 90 13.64 -5.91 -2.95
N ARG A 91 13.92 -4.74 -2.35
CA ARG A 91 14.96 -4.61 -1.32
C ARG A 91 14.69 -5.62 -0.20
N ARG A 92 15.68 -6.46 0.13
CA ARG A 92 15.58 -7.40 1.25
C ARG A 92 15.34 -6.63 2.56
N PRO A 93 14.48 -7.11 3.46
CA PRO A 93 14.35 -6.55 4.80
C PRO A 93 15.70 -6.48 5.52
N TYR A 94 15.91 -5.45 6.34
CA TYR A 94 17.13 -5.28 7.14
C TYR A 94 17.30 -6.44 8.13
N GLU A 95 16.21 -6.97 8.67
CA GLU A 95 16.19 -8.19 9.48
C GLU A 95 16.89 -9.33 8.74
N GLN A 96 16.51 -9.61 7.49
CA GLN A 96 17.13 -10.68 6.70
C GLN A 96 18.54 -10.36 6.20
N THR A 97 18.93 -9.08 6.17
CA THR A 97 20.25 -8.65 5.67
C THR A 97 21.31 -8.74 6.77
N TRP A 98 20.91 -8.52 8.02
CA TRP A 98 21.82 -8.35 9.15
C TRP A 98 21.56 -9.31 10.32
N GLU A 99 20.53 -10.18 10.23
CA GLU A 99 20.32 -11.27 11.18
C GLU A 99 21.47 -12.29 11.15
N PRO A 100 21.77 -12.91 12.30
CA PRO A 100 21.11 -12.76 13.62
C PRO A 100 21.68 -11.63 14.50
N SER A 101 22.76 -10.97 14.05
CA SER A 101 23.59 -10.13 14.92
C SER A 101 23.06 -8.72 15.20
N LEU A 102 22.06 -8.25 14.44
CA LEU A 102 21.63 -6.84 14.49
C LEU A 102 21.07 -6.44 15.87
N ASP A 103 20.20 -7.26 16.44
CA ASP A 103 19.55 -6.96 17.72
C ASP A 103 20.56 -7.00 18.88
N GLU A 104 21.46 -7.98 18.89
CA GLU A 104 22.51 -8.12 19.89
C GLU A 104 23.46 -6.91 19.89
N LYS A 105 23.88 -6.49 18.70
CA LYS A 105 24.75 -5.32 18.48
C LYS A 105 24.04 -4.03 18.85
N PHE A 106 22.76 -3.90 18.54
CA PHE A 106 21.94 -2.76 18.95
C PHE A 106 21.83 -2.66 20.47
N LEU A 107 21.54 -3.77 21.15
CA LEU A 107 21.51 -3.79 22.61
C LEU A 107 22.88 -3.51 23.22
N ALA A 108 23.97 -3.97 22.59
CA ALA A 108 25.33 -3.71 23.01
C ALA A 108 25.66 -2.22 23.07
N VAL A 109 25.30 -1.47 22.01
CA VAL A 109 25.43 0.00 21.96
C VAL A 109 24.61 0.67 23.06
N LEU A 110 23.41 0.16 23.35
CA LEU A 110 22.52 0.77 24.34
C LEU A 110 22.82 0.41 25.79
N ARG A 111 23.69 -0.57 26.09
CA ARG A 111 23.97 -1.03 27.48
C ARG A 111 24.35 0.10 28.42
N HIS A 112 25.15 1.06 27.96
CA HIS A 112 25.66 2.17 28.78
C HIS A 112 24.77 3.43 28.70
N HIS A 113 23.73 3.39 27.86
CA HIS A 113 22.86 4.52 27.53
C HIS A 113 21.39 4.26 27.91
N THR A 114 21.10 3.09 28.48
CA THR A 114 19.77 2.69 28.92
C THR A 114 19.54 3.15 30.35
N ALA A 115 18.54 4.01 30.54
CA ALA A 115 17.99 4.35 31.84
C ALA A 115 16.54 3.84 31.92
N GLY A 116 16.07 3.57 33.13
CA GLY A 116 14.72 3.09 33.37
C GLY A 116 14.10 3.73 34.60
N ASP A 117 12.80 3.51 34.76
CA ASP A 117 12.07 3.96 35.95
C ASP A 117 12.22 2.91 37.07
N PRO A 118 12.74 3.27 38.25
CA PRO A 118 12.83 2.34 39.38
C PRO A 118 11.47 1.82 39.88
N MET A 119 10.36 2.48 39.52
CA MET A 119 9.00 2.06 39.86
C MET A 119 8.31 1.27 38.75
N ASP A 120 8.81 1.32 37.49
CA ASP A 120 8.29 0.58 36.35
C ASP A 120 9.42 0.03 35.47
N GLU A 121 9.75 -1.25 35.70
CA GLU A 121 10.81 -1.97 34.99
C GLU A 121 10.60 -2.06 33.46
N LYS A 122 9.39 -1.78 32.98
CA LYS A 122 9.06 -1.82 31.55
C LYS A 122 9.40 -0.53 30.82
N VAL A 123 9.60 0.58 31.53
CA VAL A 123 9.91 1.86 30.93
C VAL A 123 11.42 1.99 30.81
N ARG A 124 11.91 2.00 29.56
CA ARG A 124 13.32 2.22 29.23
C ARG A 124 13.44 3.39 28.28
N TRP A 125 14.33 4.33 28.57
CA TRP A 125 14.67 5.42 27.67
C TRP A 125 16.17 5.44 27.40
N THR A 126 16.54 5.98 26.25
CA THR A 126 17.94 6.17 25.85
C THR A 126 18.26 7.65 25.81
N ASN A 127 19.44 8.04 26.24
CA ASN A 127 19.92 9.42 26.08
C ASN A 127 20.44 9.72 24.65
N LEU A 128 20.65 8.68 23.83
CA LEU A 128 21.11 8.82 22.44
C LEU A 128 19.96 9.16 21.49
N THR A 129 20.24 10.05 20.54
CA THR A 129 19.37 10.33 19.41
C THR A 129 19.39 9.21 18.37
N LEU A 130 18.38 9.17 17.50
CA LEU A 130 18.30 8.16 16.41
C LEU A 130 19.53 8.20 15.48
N GLY A 131 20.12 9.39 15.29
CA GLY A 131 21.31 9.57 14.46
C GLY A 131 22.57 9.01 15.14
N GLU A 132 22.75 9.30 16.42
CA GLU A 132 23.88 8.82 17.22
C GLU A 132 23.88 7.30 17.35
N ILE A 133 22.71 6.68 17.56
CA ILE A 133 22.60 5.21 17.58
C ILE A 133 23.02 4.62 16.23
N GLY A 134 22.63 5.26 15.12
CA GLY A 134 23.05 4.83 13.78
C GLY A 134 24.55 5.00 13.55
N ALA A 135 25.17 6.05 14.09
CA ALA A 135 26.60 6.28 14.02
C ALA A 135 27.37 5.25 14.86
N ALA A 136 26.97 5.02 16.11
CA ALA A 136 27.58 4.02 16.99
C ALA A 136 27.50 2.59 16.40
N LEU A 137 26.35 2.20 15.82
CA LEU A 137 26.22 0.92 15.11
C LEU A 137 27.15 0.80 13.88
N ARG A 138 27.46 1.93 13.23
CA ARG A 138 28.39 1.96 12.11
C ARG A 138 29.84 1.86 12.59
N GLU A 139 30.19 2.52 13.68
CA GLU A 139 31.54 2.56 14.22
C GLU A 139 31.91 1.23 14.90
N ASP A 140 31.07 0.73 15.81
CA ASP A 140 31.38 -0.45 16.63
C ASP A 140 31.17 -1.76 15.88
N HIS A 141 30.26 -1.77 14.91
CA HIS A 141 29.75 -2.99 14.32
C HIS A 141 29.69 -3.00 12.79
N GLN A 142 30.10 -1.90 12.14
CA GLN A 142 30.09 -1.74 10.66
C GLN A 142 28.71 -1.94 10.03
N ILE A 143 27.63 -1.71 10.80
CA ILE A 143 26.25 -1.85 10.32
C ILE A 143 25.72 -0.48 9.91
N GLN A 144 25.25 -0.38 8.66
CA GLN A 144 24.62 0.83 8.15
C GLN A 144 23.11 0.67 8.05
N ILE A 145 22.38 1.36 8.92
CA ILE A 145 20.91 1.39 8.94
C ILE A 145 20.37 2.82 8.93
N SER A 146 19.15 2.99 8.44
CA SER A 146 18.48 4.30 8.48
C SER A 146 17.86 4.57 9.85
N GLN A 147 17.63 5.84 10.17
CA GLN A 147 16.95 6.26 11.41
C GLN A 147 15.58 5.59 11.60
N TRP A 148 14.88 5.25 10.50
CA TRP A 148 13.60 4.55 10.57
C TRP A 148 13.76 3.11 11.09
N VAL A 149 14.85 2.43 10.73
CA VAL A 149 15.16 1.09 11.24
C VAL A 149 15.53 1.16 12.72
N VAL A 150 16.34 2.15 13.13
CA VAL A 150 16.65 2.42 14.54
C VAL A 150 15.37 2.63 15.35
N ARG A 151 14.43 3.42 14.85
CA ARG A 151 13.13 3.65 15.49
C ARG A 151 12.31 2.36 15.63
N LYS A 152 12.37 1.48 14.62
CA LYS A 152 11.71 0.17 14.70
C LYS A 152 12.38 -0.73 15.74
N LEU A 153 13.72 -0.71 15.84
CA LEU A 153 14.47 -1.47 16.84
C LEU A 153 14.15 -0.98 18.27
N LEU A 154 14.15 0.34 18.50
CA LEU A 154 13.73 0.91 19.79
C LEU A 154 12.32 0.43 20.18
N LYS A 155 11.36 0.50 19.25
CA LYS A 155 10.00 0.01 19.48
C LYS A 155 9.95 -1.50 19.73
N LYS A 156 10.75 -2.30 19.01
CA LYS A 156 10.83 -3.76 19.17
C LYS A 156 11.34 -4.14 20.56
N HIS A 157 12.32 -3.39 21.09
CA HIS A 157 12.93 -3.65 22.40
C HIS A 157 12.26 -2.88 23.56
N GLY A 158 11.13 -2.21 23.32
CA GLY A 158 10.34 -1.56 24.37
C GLY A 158 10.91 -0.23 24.88
N TYR A 159 11.78 0.43 24.11
CA TYR A 159 12.23 1.78 24.44
C TYR A 159 11.16 2.82 24.10
N ARG A 160 10.98 3.78 25.00
CA ARG A 160 10.00 4.85 24.90
C ARG A 160 10.62 6.14 24.37
#